data_AF-A0A919JV93-F1
#
_entry.id   AF-A0A919JV93-F1
#
_cell.length_a   1.000
_cell.length_b   1.000
_cell.length_c   1.000
_cell.angle_alpha   90.00
_cell.angle_beta   90.00
_cell.angle_gamma   90.00
#
_symmetry.space_group_name_H-M   'P 1'
#
loop_
_entity.id
_entity.type
_entity.pdbx_description
1 polymer ?
#
loop_
_entity_poly.entity_id
_entity_poly.type
_entity_poly.pdbx_seq_one_letter_code
_entity_poly.pdbx_strand_id
1 'polypeptide(L)'
;MPEEFGPVGRGEAIQALSREVLIRRSLDISPSGFITIISIIQGVALGLLAQNTFPKPTVLGGIQSVTLLLVFVSVFYYYLTMSVLLRWAPSFLDCFLPFVIASLEIPPAFFLGNAVAWNAWLAGFWFLTMGGLMITTKWSPVSHFGNVRKAHRLLHDLLRELRYTAGIGGFMVAFCALCAHLIPWQRQGWGIVGAGTVLAMVAMIVARTELRASQIHALYGVNRPPFN
;
A
#
# COMPACT_ATOMS: atom_id res chain seq x y z
N MET A 1 -56.02 3.20 -15.55
CA MET A 1 -56.24 3.82 -14.23
C MET A 1 -54.94 4.48 -13.83
N PRO A 2 -54.91 5.79 -13.56
CA PRO A 2 -53.71 6.46 -13.07
C PRO A 2 -53.49 6.06 -11.60
N GLU A 3 -52.29 5.60 -11.27
CA GLU A 3 -51.88 5.38 -9.88
C GLU A 3 -51.80 6.74 -9.18
N GLU A 4 -52.62 6.94 -8.16
CA GLU A 4 -52.51 8.08 -7.24
C GLU A 4 -51.21 7.93 -6.45
N PHE A 5 -50.22 8.78 -6.78
CA PHE A 5 -49.08 8.99 -5.90
C PHE A 5 -49.57 9.70 -4.63
N GLY A 6 -49.69 8.93 -3.55
CA GLY A 6 -49.96 9.46 -2.22
C GLY A 6 -48.91 10.50 -1.80
N PRO A 7 -49.24 11.37 -0.83
CA PRO A 7 -48.35 12.46 -0.42
C PRO A 7 -47.03 11.88 0.10
N VAL A 8 -45.94 12.13 -0.62
CA VAL A 8 -44.58 11.73 -0.23
C VAL A 8 -44.27 12.29 1.15
N GLY A 9 -44.33 11.43 2.17
CA GLY A 9 -44.06 11.81 3.54
C GLY A 9 -42.62 12.33 3.67
N ARG A 10 -42.40 13.42 4.41
CA ARG A 10 -41.06 13.83 4.84
C ARG A 10 -40.41 12.65 5.59
N GLY A 11 -39.50 11.94 4.93
CA GLY A 11 -38.85 10.75 5.47
C GLY A 11 -39.04 9.46 4.67
N GLU A 12 -39.84 9.48 3.59
CA GLU A 12 -39.82 8.37 2.63
C GLU A 12 -38.44 8.30 1.95
N ALA A 13 -37.88 7.09 1.92
CA ALA A 13 -36.56 6.88 1.34
C ALA A 13 -36.59 7.25 -0.15
N ILE A 14 -35.86 8.32 -0.52
CA ILE A 14 -35.68 8.79 -1.90
C ILE A 14 -35.26 7.64 -2.83
N GLN A 15 -34.58 6.63 -2.28
CA GLN A 15 -34.32 5.37 -2.94
C GLN A 15 -34.32 4.25 -1.90
N ALA A 16 -35.22 3.27 -2.05
CA ALA A 16 -35.24 2.08 -1.20
C ALA A 16 -33.91 1.30 -1.29
N LEU A 17 -33.46 0.75 -0.17
CA LEU A 17 -32.25 -0.06 -0.13
C LEU A 17 -32.50 -1.42 -0.79
N SER A 18 -32.15 -1.54 -2.07
CA SER A 18 -32.13 -2.82 -2.79
C SER A 18 -30.72 -3.44 -2.77
N ARG A 19 -30.61 -4.73 -3.09
CA ARG A 19 -29.33 -5.44 -3.22
C ARG A 19 -28.37 -4.73 -4.19
N GLU A 20 -28.88 -4.28 -5.33
CA GLU A 20 -28.10 -3.58 -6.36
C GLU A 20 -27.61 -2.22 -5.87
N VAL A 21 -28.48 -1.47 -5.19
CA VAL A 21 -28.13 -0.17 -4.59
C VAL A 21 -27.05 -0.35 -3.53
N LEU A 22 -27.16 -1.37 -2.68
CA LEU A 22 -26.16 -1.66 -1.65
C LEU A 22 -24.80 -2.03 -2.25
N ILE A 23 -24.78 -2.91 -3.25
CA ILE A 23 -23.54 -3.29 -3.96
C ILE A 23 -22.90 -2.05 -4.59
N ARG A 24 -23.66 -1.29 -5.39
CA ARG A 24 -23.14 -0.10 -6.07
C ARG A 24 -22.57 0.92 -5.10
N ARG A 25 -23.32 1.29 -4.05
CA ARG A 25 -22.85 2.24 -3.04
C ARG A 25 -21.59 1.76 -2.32
N SER A 26 -21.52 0.47 -1.98
CA SER A 26 -20.34 -0.11 -1.33
C SER A 26 -19.10 -0.04 -2.24
N LEU A 27 -19.28 -0.25 -3.55
CA LEU A 27 -18.18 -0.21 -4.52
C LEU A 27 -17.74 1.21 -4.89
N ASP A 28 -18.66 2.18 -4.87
CA ASP A 28 -18.36 3.56 -5.25
C ASP A 28 -17.79 4.37 -4.06
N ILE A 29 -18.32 4.18 -2.84
CA ILE A 29 -17.99 5.02 -1.68
C ILE A 29 -16.73 4.52 -0.97
N SER A 30 -16.62 3.22 -0.74
CA SER A 30 -15.60 2.68 0.18
C SER A 30 -14.17 2.93 -0.30
N PRO A 31 -13.79 2.64 -1.57
CA PRO A 31 -12.43 2.90 -2.04
C PRO A 31 -12.05 4.39 -1.97
N SER A 32 -12.98 5.29 -2.32
CA SER A 32 -12.76 6.74 -2.27
C SER A 32 -12.57 7.23 -0.83
N GLY A 33 -13.37 6.72 0.11
CA GLY A 33 -13.23 7.01 1.54
C GLY A 33 -11.88 6.54 2.09
N PHE A 34 -11.46 5.32 1.75
CA PHE A 34 -10.17 4.78 2.20
C PHE A 34 -8.98 5.54 1.62
N ILE A 35 -9.01 5.89 0.33
CA ILE A 35 -7.95 6.69 -0.31
C ILE A 35 -7.83 8.04 0.41
N THR A 36 -8.96 8.68 0.72
CA THR A 36 -8.98 9.96 1.44
C THR A 36 -8.33 9.85 2.82
N ILE A 37 -8.68 8.82 3.60
CA ILE A 37 -8.10 8.58 4.93
C ILE A 37 -6.59 8.35 4.84
N ILE A 38 -6.14 7.53 3.89
CA ILE A 38 -4.71 7.29 3.67
C ILE A 38 -4.01 8.60 3.31
N SER A 39 -4.55 9.40 2.39
CA SER A 39 -3.94 10.67 2.01
C SER A 39 -3.80 11.65 3.18
N ILE A 40 -4.78 11.69 4.10
CA ILE A 40 -4.70 12.52 5.31
C ILE A 40 -3.54 12.05 6.20
N ILE A 41 -3.47 10.76 6.50
CA ILE A 41 -2.42 10.22 7.39
C ILE A 41 -1.04 10.34 6.73
N GLN A 42 -0.94 10.14 5.41
CA GLN A 42 0.30 10.37 4.67
C GLN A 42 0.72 11.84 4.68
N GLY A 43 -0.23 12.79 4.65
CA GLY A 43 0.08 14.20 4.85
C GLY A 43 0.70 14.47 6.23
N VAL A 44 0.18 13.83 7.29
CA VAL A 44 0.76 13.89 8.64
C VAL A 44 2.16 13.26 8.67
N ALA A 45 2.32 12.08 8.07
CA ALA A 45 3.61 11.39 8.00
C ALA A 45 4.66 12.22 7.24
N LEU A 46 4.28 12.88 6.14
CA LEU A 46 5.14 13.78 5.39
C LEU A 46 5.53 15.03 6.19
N GLY A 47 4.58 15.61 6.94
CA GLY A 47 4.86 16.71 7.87
C GLY A 47 5.88 16.32 8.94
N LEU A 48 5.70 15.15 9.57
CA LEU A 48 6.66 14.61 10.55
C LEU A 48 8.01 14.28 9.92
N LEU A 49 8.03 13.74 8.70
CA LEU A 49 9.26 13.51 7.95
C LEU A 49 10.02 14.83 7.74
N ALA A 50 9.37 15.88 7.25
CA ALA A 50 9.97 17.19 7.07
C ALA A 50 10.52 17.76 8.39
N GLN A 51 9.73 17.68 9.47
CA GLN A 51 10.13 18.15 10.80
C GLN A 51 11.34 17.40 11.38
N ASN A 52 11.52 16.12 11.06
CA ASN A 52 12.68 15.36 11.52
C ASN A 52 13.89 15.46 10.56
N THR A 53 13.67 15.82 9.30
CA THR A 53 14.72 15.92 8.28
C THR A 53 15.49 17.23 8.36
N PHE A 54 14.80 18.37 8.34
CA PHE A 54 15.44 19.67 8.18
C PHE A 54 16.26 20.14 9.40
N PRO A 55 15.85 19.87 10.66
CA PRO A 55 16.63 20.32 11.83
C PRO A 55 17.92 19.53 12.08
N LYS A 56 18.08 18.33 11.48
CA LYS A 56 19.26 17.46 11.67
C LYS A 56 19.79 16.95 10.33
N PRO A 57 20.29 17.84 9.46
CA PRO A 57 20.73 17.46 8.13
C PRO A 57 22.01 16.63 8.21
N THR A 58 21.86 15.31 8.08
CA THR A 58 22.98 14.38 7.89
C THR A 58 22.83 13.74 6.53
N VAL A 59 23.94 13.38 5.87
CA VAL A 59 23.90 12.72 4.55
C VAL A 59 23.04 11.45 4.60
N LEU A 60 23.23 10.63 5.64
CA LEU A 60 22.41 9.44 5.87
C LEU A 60 20.93 9.79 6.09
N GLY A 61 20.64 10.77 6.95
CA GLY A 61 19.27 11.22 7.21
C GLY A 61 18.59 11.72 5.94
N GLY A 62 19.28 12.46 5.08
CA GLY A 62 18.77 12.92 3.79
C GLY A 62 18.42 11.76 2.85
N ILE A 63 19.34 10.78 2.70
CA ILE A 63 19.10 9.57 1.91
C ILE A 63 17.89 8.78 2.44
N GLN A 64 17.84 8.58 3.76
CA GLN A 64 16.73 7.88 4.42
C GLN A 64 15.40 8.63 4.26
N SER A 65 15.43 9.96 4.23
CA SER A 65 14.23 10.78 4.06
C SER A 65 13.66 10.69 2.65
N VAL A 66 14.52 10.79 1.64
CA VAL A 66 14.12 10.59 0.24
C VAL A 66 13.63 9.16 0.03
N THR A 67 14.30 8.18 0.64
CA THR A 67 13.88 6.77 0.58
C THR A 67 12.50 6.58 1.20
N LEU A 68 12.26 7.17 2.37
CA LEU A 68 10.96 7.07 3.06
C LEU A 68 9.84 7.77 2.29
N LEU A 69 10.13 8.93 1.67
CA LEU A 69 9.18 9.58 0.76
C LEU A 69 8.75 8.66 -0.38
N LEU A 70 9.70 7.96 -1.00
CA LEU A 70 9.40 7.02 -2.08
C LEU A 70 8.64 5.78 -1.58
N VAL A 71 8.86 5.35 -0.33
CA VAL A 71 8.03 4.33 0.31
C VAL A 71 6.58 4.82 0.45
N PHE A 72 6.34 6.05 0.93
CA PHE A 72 4.97 6.61 1.05
C PHE A 72 4.24 6.61 -0.29
N VAL A 73 4.92 7.07 -1.34
CA VAL A 73 4.36 7.09 -2.70
C VAL A 73 4.06 5.67 -3.19
N SER A 74 4.97 4.72 -2.97
CA SER A 74 4.80 3.33 -3.37
C SER A 74 3.64 2.65 -2.66
N VAL A 75 3.46 2.88 -1.35
CA VAL A 75 2.36 2.30 -0.56
C VAL A 75 1.03 2.87 -1.03
N PHE A 76 0.95 4.18 -1.23
CA PHE A 76 -0.24 4.84 -1.78
C PHE A 76 -0.62 4.28 -3.15
N TYR A 77 0.37 4.24 -4.06
CA TYR A 77 0.19 3.73 -5.41
C TYR A 77 -0.27 2.27 -5.43
N TYR A 78 0.33 1.42 -4.59
CA TYR A 78 -0.05 0.02 -4.47
C TYR A 78 -1.48 -0.13 -3.95
N TYR A 79 -1.84 0.61 -2.92
CA TYR A 79 -3.20 0.59 -2.35
C TYR A 79 -4.24 1.03 -3.37
N LEU A 80 -3.96 2.12 -4.11
CA LEU A 80 -4.83 2.61 -5.18
C LEU A 80 -5.01 1.54 -6.27
N THR A 81 -3.92 0.93 -6.71
CA THR A 81 -3.97 -0.12 -7.74
C THR A 81 -4.76 -1.33 -7.27
N MET A 82 -4.55 -1.79 -6.05
CA MET A 82 -5.30 -2.93 -5.48
C MET A 82 -6.77 -2.60 -5.29
N SER A 83 -7.13 -1.37 -4.91
CA SER A 83 -8.52 -0.93 -4.77
C SER A 83 -9.27 -0.86 -6.11
N VAL A 84 -8.54 -0.67 -7.22
CA VAL A 84 -9.10 -0.75 -8.57
C VAL A 84 -9.30 -2.21 -8.99
N LEU A 85 -8.30 -3.06 -8.77
CA LEU A 85 -8.29 -4.46 -9.23
C LEU A 85 -9.17 -5.39 -8.37
N LEU A 86 -9.26 -5.12 -7.07
CA LEU A 86 -9.99 -5.92 -6.10
C LEU A 86 -11.10 -5.09 -5.50
N ARG A 87 -12.32 -5.62 -5.60
CA ARG A 87 -13.52 -4.99 -5.07
C ARG A 87 -14.16 -5.94 -4.06
N TRP A 88 -14.25 -5.51 -2.81
CA TRP A 88 -14.92 -6.25 -1.75
C TRP A 88 -15.85 -5.33 -0.96
N ALA A 89 -16.86 -5.91 -0.31
CA ALA A 89 -17.68 -5.17 0.63
C ALA A 89 -16.84 -4.89 1.88
N PRO A 90 -16.74 -3.64 2.35
CA PRO A 90 -15.88 -3.30 3.47
C PRO A 90 -16.37 -3.97 4.76
N SER A 91 -15.45 -4.62 5.47
CA SER A 91 -15.63 -4.99 6.87
C SER A 91 -14.97 -3.97 7.79
N PHE A 92 -15.23 -4.06 9.09
CA PHE A 92 -14.55 -3.21 10.07
C PHE A 92 -13.02 -3.31 9.99
N LEU A 93 -12.49 -4.52 9.78
CA LEU A 93 -11.04 -4.73 9.63
C LEU A 93 -10.50 -4.03 8.39
N ASP A 94 -11.25 -4.01 7.29
CA ASP A 94 -10.86 -3.30 6.08
C ASP A 94 -10.81 -1.79 6.28
N CYS A 95 -11.72 -1.25 7.09
CA CYS A 95 -11.70 0.16 7.49
C CYS A 95 -10.52 0.49 8.41
N PHE A 96 -10.05 -0.48 9.20
CA PHE A 96 -8.94 -0.29 10.14
C PHE A 96 -7.57 -0.37 9.44
N LEU A 97 -7.43 -1.17 8.38
CA LEU A 97 -6.17 -1.39 7.67
C LEU A 97 -5.49 -0.10 7.17
N PRO A 98 -6.19 0.87 6.53
CA PRO A 98 -5.63 2.17 6.18
C PRO A 98 -4.91 2.88 7.33
N PHE A 99 -5.50 2.86 8.53
CA PHE A 99 -4.92 3.48 9.72
C PHE A 99 -3.65 2.77 10.15
N VAL A 100 -3.66 1.44 10.15
CA VAL A 100 -2.48 0.64 10.51
C VAL A 100 -1.35 0.89 9.52
N ILE A 101 -1.62 0.76 8.21
CA ILE A 101 -0.62 0.91 7.15
C ILE A 101 0.02 2.30 7.23
N ALA A 102 -0.80 3.34 7.25
CA ALA A 102 -0.29 4.71 7.25
C ALA A 102 0.35 5.10 8.60
N SER A 103 -0.04 4.49 9.72
CA SER A 103 0.65 4.70 11.00
C SER A 103 2.02 4.02 11.06
N LEU A 104 2.21 2.89 10.38
CA LEU A 104 3.52 2.19 10.33
C LEU A 104 4.59 2.99 9.56
N GLU A 105 4.18 3.95 8.74
CA GLU A 105 5.01 4.87 7.97
C GLU A 105 5.60 6.02 8.81
N ILE A 106 5.04 6.27 9.99
CA ILE A 106 5.44 7.39 10.87
C ILE A 106 6.75 7.11 11.63
N PRO A 107 6.94 5.97 12.33
CA PRO A 107 8.12 5.73 13.16
C PRO A 107 9.49 5.86 12.47
N PRO A 108 9.68 5.44 11.20
CA PRO A 108 10.96 5.62 10.50
C PRO A 108 11.43 7.09 10.45
N ALA A 109 10.51 8.06 10.44
CA ALA A 109 10.85 9.48 10.44
C ALA A 109 11.58 9.91 11.73
N PHE A 110 11.32 9.26 12.86
CA PHE A 110 12.01 9.52 14.13
C PHE A 110 13.38 8.81 14.22
N PHE A 111 13.65 7.86 13.33
CA PHE A 111 14.89 7.10 13.30
C PHE A 111 15.90 7.61 12.25
N LEU A 112 15.64 8.75 11.63
CA LEU A 112 16.55 9.35 10.65
C LEU A 112 17.93 9.59 11.26
N GLY A 113 18.97 9.17 10.53
CA GLY A 113 20.36 9.19 10.97
C GLY A 113 20.75 8.02 11.89
N ASN A 114 19.79 7.28 12.46
CA ASN A 114 20.03 6.08 13.25
C ASN A 114 19.89 4.82 12.39
N ALA A 115 21.00 4.37 11.81
CA ALA A 115 21.03 3.23 10.90
C ALA A 115 20.43 1.94 11.50
N VAL A 116 20.68 1.66 12.78
CA VAL A 116 20.22 0.43 13.44
C VAL A 116 18.70 0.45 13.58
N ALA A 117 18.16 1.49 14.21
CA ALA A 117 16.73 1.60 14.47
C ALA A 117 15.92 1.72 13.17
N TRP A 118 16.41 2.50 12.21
CA TRP A 118 15.74 2.70 10.93
C TRP A 118 15.67 1.42 10.10
N ASN A 119 16.80 0.70 9.97
CA ASN A 119 16.83 -0.59 9.27
C ASN A 119 15.99 -1.64 10.03
N ALA A 120 16.09 -1.74 11.35
CA ALA A 120 15.32 -2.72 12.12
C ALA A 120 13.81 -2.51 11.97
N TRP A 121 13.35 -1.25 12.01
CA TRP A 121 11.94 -0.93 11.80
C TRP A 121 11.48 -1.30 10.38
N LEU A 122 12.24 -0.89 9.36
CA LEU A 122 11.88 -1.20 7.97
C LEU A 122 11.91 -2.70 7.67
N ALA A 123 12.83 -3.46 8.28
CA ALA A 123 12.80 -4.92 8.19
C ALA A 123 11.47 -5.48 8.73
N GLY A 124 11.03 -5.02 9.91
CA GLY A 124 9.73 -5.38 10.48
C GLY A 124 8.57 -5.00 9.56
N PHE A 125 8.58 -3.79 9.01
CA PHE A 125 7.60 -3.32 8.03
C PHE A 125 7.51 -4.22 6.79
N TRP A 126 8.65 -4.67 6.26
CA TRP A 126 8.70 -5.59 5.12
C TRP A 126 8.17 -6.99 5.46
N PHE A 127 8.46 -7.52 6.65
CA PHE A 127 7.87 -8.79 7.11
C PHE A 127 6.36 -8.68 7.34
N LEU A 128 5.88 -7.56 7.88
CA LEU A 128 4.45 -7.29 7.99
C LEU A 128 3.79 -7.21 6.60
N THR A 129 4.45 -6.57 5.64
CA THR A 129 4.00 -6.51 4.24
C THR A 129 3.92 -7.90 3.62
N MET A 130 4.94 -8.74 3.83
CA MET A 130 4.93 -10.14 3.40
C MET A 130 3.74 -10.91 3.97
N GLY A 131 3.46 -10.75 5.27
CA GLY A 131 2.30 -11.34 5.94
C GLY A 131 0.97 -10.84 5.37
N GLY A 132 0.84 -9.52 5.14
CA GLY A 132 -0.32 -8.90 4.51
C GLY A 132 -0.58 -9.49 3.11
N LEU A 133 0.46 -9.63 2.28
CA LEU A 133 0.34 -10.22 0.94
C LEU A 133 -0.11 -11.70 0.97
N MET A 134 0.30 -12.46 1.98
CA MET A 134 -0.17 -13.83 2.19
C MET A 134 -1.67 -13.87 2.51
N ILE A 135 -2.13 -12.96 3.37
CA ILE A 135 -3.55 -12.82 3.70
C ILE A 135 -4.34 -12.42 2.45
N THR A 136 -3.86 -11.42 1.69
CA THR A 136 -4.50 -10.98 0.44
C THR A 136 -4.61 -12.11 -0.59
N THR A 137 -3.56 -12.94 -0.72
CA THR A 137 -3.59 -14.09 -1.63
C THR A 137 -4.65 -15.11 -1.17
N LYS A 138 -4.75 -15.38 0.13
CA LYS A 138 -5.74 -16.29 0.70
C LYS A 138 -7.17 -15.78 0.49
N TRP A 139 -7.38 -14.47 0.55
CA TRP A 139 -8.71 -13.83 0.55
C TRP A 139 -9.11 -13.24 -0.81
N SER A 140 -8.36 -13.52 -1.87
CA SER A 140 -8.69 -13.10 -3.23
C SER A 140 -9.26 -14.28 -4.04
N PRO A 141 -10.57 -14.54 -4.02
CA PRO A 141 -11.21 -15.59 -4.82
C PRO A 141 -11.22 -15.29 -6.32
N VAL A 142 -11.41 -16.34 -7.12
CA VAL A 142 -11.56 -16.25 -8.59
C VAL A 142 -12.76 -15.38 -8.99
N SER A 143 -13.80 -15.31 -8.15
CA SER A 143 -15.03 -14.56 -8.41
C SER A 143 -14.80 -13.05 -8.62
N HIS A 144 -13.72 -12.47 -8.10
CA HIS A 144 -13.37 -11.06 -8.35
C HIS A 144 -13.15 -10.75 -9.82
N PHE A 145 -12.80 -11.75 -10.65
CA PHE A 145 -12.47 -11.57 -12.05
C PHE A 145 -13.53 -12.14 -13.02
N GLY A 146 -14.69 -12.56 -12.49
CA GLY A 146 -15.76 -13.17 -13.26
C GLY A 146 -15.28 -14.39 -14.05
N ASN A 147 -15.47 -14.36 -15.37
CA ASN A 147 -15.08 -15.47 -16.26
C ASN A 147 -13.59 -15.43 -16.68
N VAL A 148 -12.85 -14.37 -16.36
CA VAL A 148 -11.48 -14.16 -16.83
C VAL A 148 -10.47 -14.77 -15.83
N ARG A 149 -10.41 -16.10 -15.76
CA ARG A 149 -9.48 -16.83 -14.86
C ARG A 149 -8.01 -16.46 -15.04
N LYS A 150 -7.62 -15.96 -16.22
CA LYS A 150 -6.26 -15.49 -16.50
C LYS A 150 -5.89 -14.25 -15.67
N ALA A 151 -6.82 -13.32 -15.46
CA ALA A 151 -6.59 -12.13 -14.65
C ALA A 151 -6.32 -12.49 -13.18
N HIS A 152 -7.09 -13.44 -12.64
CA HIS A 152 -6.88 -13.98 -11.30
C HIS A 152 -5.48 -14.61 -11.14
N ARG A 153 -5.05 -15.44 -12.10
CA ARG A 153 -3.69 -16.03 -12.09
C ARG A 153 -2.60 -14.95 -12.11
N LEU A 154 -2.73 -13.94 -12.97
CA LEU A 154 -1.77 -12.84 -13.04
C LEU A 154 -1.69 -12.04 -11.73
N LEU A 155 -2.82 -11.81 -11.06
CA LEU A 155 -2.82 -11.18 -9.74
C LEU A 155 -2.10 -12.06 -8.71
N HIS A 156 -2.38 -13.36 -8.67
CA HIS A 156 -1.74 -14.27 -7.71
C HIS A 156 -0.24 -14.42 -7.97
N ASP A 157 0.18 -14.39 -9.23
CA ASP A 157 1.59 -14.35 -9.62
C ASP A 157 2.25 -13.03 -9.14
N LEU A 158 1.58 -11.88 -9.33
CA LEU A 158 2.03 -10.60 -8.79
C LEU A 158 2.19 -10.67 -7.26
N LEU A 159 1.15 -11.08 -6.53
CA LEU A 159 1.19 -11.15 -5.06
C LEU A 159 2.31 -12.07 -4.58
N ARG A 160 2.58 -13.17 -5.28
CA ARG A 160 3.70 -14.07 -5.00
C ARG A 160 5.06 -13.42 -5.22
N GLU A 161 5.25 -12.74 -6.35
CA GLU A 161 6.48 -12.00 -6.67
C GLU A 161 6.74 -10.90 -5.63
N LEU A 162 5.70 -10.13 -5.26
CA LEU A 162 5.79 -9.08 -4.24
C LEU A 162 6.09 -9.67 -2.86
N ARG A 163 5.51 -10.83 -2.52
CA ARG A 163 5.78 -11.52 -1.25
C ARG A 163 7.24 -11.94 -1.14
N TYR A 164 7.81 -12.50 -2.19
CA TYR A 164 9.23 -12.85 -2.20
C TYR A 164 10.13 -11.62 -2.14
N THR A 165 9.77 -10.56 -2.86
CA THR A 165 10.49 -9.28 -2.82
C THR A 165 10.50 -8.70 -1.40
N ALA A 166 9.34 -8.65 -0.74
CA ALA A 166 9.22 -8.19 0.65
C ALA A 166 9.97 -9.08 1.64
N GLY A 167 9.91 -10.40 1.48
CA GLY A 167 10.64 -11.34 2.35
C GLY A 167 12.15 -11.22 2.22
N ILE A 168 12.69 -11.30 1.00
CA ILE A 168 14.13 -11.13 0.73
C ILE A 168 14.59 -9.75 1.21
N GLY A 169 13.80 -8.73 0.91
CA GLY A 169 13.95 -7.38 1.38
C GLY A 169 14.08 -7.22 2.89
N GLY A 170 13.12 -7.77 3.62
CA GLY A 170 13.09 -7.77 5.08
C GLY A 170 14.34 -8.41 5.66
N PHE A 171 14.78 -9.56 5.11
CA PHE A 171 16.03 -10.21 5.53
C PHE A 171 17.26 -9.34 5.26
N MET A 172 17.37 -8.74 4.07
CA MET A 172 18.51 -7.90 3.70
C MET A 172 18.62 -6.64 4.55
N VAL A 173 17.49 -5.97 4.83
CA VAL A 173 17.46 -4.79 5.70
C VAL A 173 17.71 -5.19 7.17
N ALA A 174 17.19 -6.33 7.63
CA ALA A 174 17.50 -6.86 8.96
C ALA A 174 18.99 -7.17 9.11
N PHE A 175 19.61 -7.75 8.09
CA PHE A 175 21.06 -7.98 8.05
C PHE A 175 21.84 -6.66 8.14
N CYS A 176 21.41 -5.63 7.42
CA CYS A 176 22.01 -4.29 7.53
C CYS A 176 21.87 -3.71 8.96
N ALA A 177 20.73 -3.91 9.62
CA ALA A 177 20.52 -3.50 11.01
C ALA A 177 21.49 -4.23 11.97
N LEU A 178 21.62 -5.56 11.80
CA LEU A 178 22.51 -6.40 12.59
C LEU A 178 23.98 -5.98 12.40
N CYS A 179 24.44 -5.80 11.16
CA CYS A 179 25.80 -5.36 10.87
C CYS A 179 26.07 -3.94 11.42
N ALA A 180 25.12 -3.01 11.29
CA ALA A 180 25.24 -1.68 11.89
C ALA A 180 25.34 -1.73 13.43
N HIS A 181 24.70 -2.71 14.06
CA HIS A 181 24.78 -2.92 15.50
C HIS A 181 26.14 -3.51 15.92
N LEU A 182 26.58 -4.58 15.23
CA LEU A 182 27.81 -5.31 15.54
C LEU A 182 29.09 -4.57 15.14
N ILE A 183 29.03 -3.67 14.15
CA ILE A 183 30.19 -2.95 13.59
C ILE A 183 29.96 -1.43 13.69
N PRO A 184 30.14 -0.82 14.88
CA PRO A 184 29.75 0.58 15.13
C PRO A 184 30.43 1.62 14.23
N TRP A 185 31.69 1.39 13.86
CA TRP A 185 32.46 2.31 13.01
C TRP A 185 31.96 2.35 11.56
N GLN A 186 31.16 1.37 11.12
CA GLN A 186 30.54 1.32 9.78
C GLN A 186 29.03 1.59 9.79
N ARG A 187 28.46 2.08 10.90
CA ARG A 187 27.00 2.34 11.02
C ARG A 187 26.43 3.12 9.84
N GLN A 188 27.12 4.17 9.39
CA GLN A 188 26.65 4.98 8.27
C GLN A 188 26.64 4.21 6.95
N GLY A 189 27.67 3.41 6.68
CA GLY A 189 27.74 2.56 5.48
C GLY A 189 26.59 1.57 5.42
N TRP A 190 26.33 0.85 6.53
CA TRP A 190 25.20 -0.08 6.63
C TRP A 190 23.83 0.61 6.58
N GLY A 191 23.74 1.87 7.03
CA GLY A 191 22.56 2.71 6.83
C GLY A 191 22.29 3.02 5.35
N ILE A 192 23.34 3.37 4.59
CA ILE A 192 23.24 3.65 3.14
C ILE A 192 22.90 2.38 2.36
N VAL A 193 23.54 1.24 2.67
CA VAL A 193 23.21 -0.05 2.03
C VAL A 193 21.78 -0.48 2.33
N GLY A 194 21.32 -0.29 3.57
CA GLY A 194 19.93 -0.53 3.96
C GLY A 194 18.95 0.33 3.15
N ALA A 195 19.20 1.63 3.05
CA ALA A 195 18.38 2.53 2.23
C ALA A 195 18.39 2.16 0.74
N GLY A 196 19.55 1.82 0.18
CA GLY A 196 19.67 1.35 -1.21
C GLY A 196 18.88 0.06 -1.47
N THR A 197 18.89 -0.87 -0.51
CA THR A 197 18.07 -2.09 -0.56
C THR A 197 16.58 -1.76 -0.59
N VAL A 198 16.14 -0.80 0.23
CA VAL A 198 14.75 -0.33 0.25
C VAL A 198 14.34 0.32 -1.08
N LEU A 199 15.21 1.15 -1.66
CA LEU A 199 14.96 1.76 -2.96
C LEU A 199 14.84 0.71 -4.07
N ALA A 200 15.72 -0.30 -4.09
CA ALA A 200 15.65 -1.39 -5.04
C ALA A 200 14.33 -2.19 -4.92
N MET A 201 13.86 -2.42 -3.69
CA MET A 201 12.56 -3.04 -3.45
C MET A 201 11.40 -2.18 -3.97
N VAL A 202 11.38 -0.90 -3.65
CA VAL A 202 10.34 0.03 -4.12
C VAL A 202 10.28 0.02 -5.64
N ALA A 203 11.42 0.13 -6.32
CA ALA A 203 11.49 0.08 -7.78
C ALA A 203 10.95 -1.24 -8.33
N MET A 204 11.31 -2.38 -7.73
CA MET A 204 10.79 -3.69 -8.13
C MET A 204 9.27 -3.79 -7.92
N ILE A 205 8.76 -3.35 -6.77
CA ILE A 205 7.33 -3.39 -6.45
C ILE A 205 6.52 -2.56 -7.45
N VAL A 206 6.96 -1.33 -7.73
CA VAL A 206 6.31 -0.44 -8.69
C VAL A 206 6.34 -1.06 -10.09
N ALA A 207 7.51 -1.50 -10.56
CA ALA A 207 7.66 -2.08 -11.89
C ALA A 207 6.79 -3.34 -12.09
N ARG A 208 6.79 -4.25 -11.11
CA ARG A 208 5.96 -5.47 -11.17
C ARG A 208 4.48 -5.15 -11.12
N THR A 209 4.09 -4.20 -10.27
CA THR A 209 2.69 -3.77 -10.15
C THR A 209 2.20 -3.15 -11.45
N GLU A 210 2.94 -2.22 -12.05
CA GLU A 210 2.59 -1.60 -13.34
C GLU A 210 2.46 -2.65 -14.46
N LEU A 211 3.45 -3.54 -14.62
CA LEU A 211 3.43 -4.56 -15.66
C LEU A 211 2.23 -5.50 -15.51
N ARG A 212 1.96 -5.99 -14.30
CA ARG A 212 0.86 -6.95 -14.05
C ARG A 212 -0.50 -6.27 -14.09
N ALA A 213 -0.61 -5.04 -13.58
CA ALA A 213 -1.83 -4.25 -13.69
C ALA A 213 -2.16 -3.97 -15.16
N SER A 214 -1.20 -3.51 -15.97
CA SER A 214 -1.36 -3.30 -17.40
C SER A 214 -1.85 -4.57 -18.12
N GLN A 215 -1.23 -5.72 -17.85
CA GLN A 215 -1.65 -7.01 -18.40
C GLN A 215 -3.09 -7.38 -18.01
N ILE A 216 -3.48 -7.14 -16.77
CA ILE A 216 -4.86 -7.39 -16.31
C ILE A 216 -5.84 -6.46 -17.03
N HIS A 217 -5.55 -5.17 -17.14
CA HIS A 217 -6.40 -4.20 -17.84
C HIS A 217 -6.58 -4.57 -19.32
N ALA A 218 -5.52 -5.02 -19.98
CA ALA A 218 -5.57 -5.47 -21.37
C ALA A 218 -6.51 -6.67 -21.58
N LEU A 219 -6.66 -7.56 -20.59
CA LEU A 219 -7.63 -8.66 -20.65
C LEU A 219 -9.09 -8.18 -20.63
N TYR A 220 -9.34 -6.94 -20.20
CA TYR A 220 -10.65 -6.30 -20.21
C TYR A 220 -10.78 -5.24 -21.34
N GLY A 221 -9.86 -5.25 -22.32
CA GLY A 221 -9.88 -4.32 -23.45
C GLY A 221 -9.43 -2.89 -23.11
N VAL A 222 -8.84 -2.67 -21.93
CA VAL A 222 -8.31 -1.36 -21.51
C VAL A 222 -6.81 -1.31 -21.78
N ASN A 223 -6.40 -0.57 -22.80
CA ASN A 223 -4.99 -0.37 -23.12
C ASN A 223 -4.37 0.69 -22.21
N ARG A 224 -3.57 0.23 -21.23
CA ARG A 224 -2.76 1.07 -20.35
C ARG A 224 -1.28 0.68 -20.52
N PRO A 225 -0.42 1.53 -21.09
CA PRO A 225 1.03 1.27 -21.12
C PRO A 225 1.59 1.22 -19.69
N PRO A 226 2.58 0.36 -19.41
CA PRO A 226 3.10 0.18 -18.05
C PRO A 226 3.94 1.36 -17.53
N PHE A 227 4.44 2.22 -18.42
CA PHE A 227 5.19 3.44 -18.08
C PHE A 227 4.85 4.49 -19.11
N ASN A 228 3.98 5.43 -18.76
CA ASN A 228 3.61 6.59 -19.57
C ASN A 228 4.16 7.86 -18.92
#